data_AF-A0A348UT29-F1
#
_entry.id   AF-A0A348UT29-F1
#
_cell.length_a   1.000
_cell.length_b   1.000
_cell.length_c   1.000
_cell.angle_alpha   90.00
_cell.angle_beta   90.00
_cell.angle_gamma   90.00
#
_symmetry.space_group_name_H-M   'P 1'
#
loop_
_entity.id
_entity.type
_entity.pdbx_description
1 polymer ?
#
loop_
_entity_poly.entity_id
_entity_poly.type
_entity_poly.pdbx_seq_one_letter_code
_entity_poly.pdbx_strand_id
1 'polypeptide(L)'
;MQKICRIQSSATSVEKNISYAIQHQCPQCGAPVTLGEETRFFVCEFCRVRSCISQKGFPRYYLPCSPKAPQDRQPIYLPYWRFKGVRYICSASGITPRFTDISTLAVADMPPQIPFSLGLRSQAMTMKVIEPDTKGKFFRPLPSATVLKDTIFGLKPDERTFKEDIGETFSLIYSPFYIRQQHLIDGVTNQMLPPGKEITPDIFDLDQVRPGVETHFIAGICPGCGADLEGSGDSLALVCRNCHSLWRAKGKTLAKIKFSTAAPAHKEDIMLPFWRISAKVSPMTLDSHADLARMANLPLAIPRNWEEKPVHFWSPAFKVRPNIFLRLLGQITSAQLEPALSQTIEDNLYQPVNLPASEGIQTIRITMAALLKPRKEILEILPKTEVTPQSVSLIFLPFQSTQHDIIHPDSGIAINKKALALSDNL
;
A
#
# COMPACT_ATOMS: atom_id res chain seq x y z
N MET A 1 24.83 -36.74 -18.33
CA MET A 1 24.52 -36.20 -16.99
C MET A 1 25.28 -34.88 -16.80
N GLN A 2 24.69 -33.75 -17.17
CA GLN A 2 25.25 -32.42 -16.93
C GLN A 2 24.26 -31.65 -16.05
N LYS A 3 24.69 -31.33 -14.82
CA LYS A 3 23.94 -30.52 -13.86
C LYS A 3 23.93 -29.07 -14.37
N ILE A 4 22.76 -28.60 -14.77
CA ILE A 4 22.48 -27.20 -15.06
C ILE A 4 22.57 -26.43 -13.73
N CYS A 5 23.61 -25.61 -13.60
CA CYS A 5 23.80 -24.72 -12.47
C CYS A 5 22.77 -23.59 -12.55
N ARG A 6 21.74 -23.64 -11.70
CA ARG A 6 20.80 -22.52 -11.48
C ARG A 6 21.56 -21.43 -10.74
N ILE A 7 21.96 -20.39 -11.45
CA ILE A 7 22.51 -19.18 -10.85
C ILE A 7 21.35 -18.46 -10.15
N GLN A 8 21.33 -18.55 -8.82
CA GLN A 8 20.52 -17.71 -7.96
C GLN A 8 21.12 -16.30 -7.98
N SER A 9 20.51 -15.37 -8.71
CA SER A 9 20.83 -13.95 -8.61
C SER A 9 20.12 -13.35 -7.39
N SER A 10 20.75 -13.47 -6.22
CA SER A 10 20.44 -12.64 -5.06
C SER A 10 21.00 -11.24 -5.30
N ALA A 11 20.25 -10.40 -6.00
CA ALA A 11 20.57 -8.98 -6.12
C ALA A 11 20.09 -8.25 -4.86
N THR A 12 21.02 -7.96 -3.95
CA THR A 12 20.90 -6.87 -2.97
C THR A 12 20.82 -5.56 -3.76
N SER A 13 19.60 -5.15 -4.09
CA SER A 13 19.35 -3.89 -4.79
C SER A 13 19.18 -2.76 -3.80
N VAL A 14 19.99 -1.72 -3.99
CA VAL A 14 19.73 -0.36 -3.50
C VAL A 14 18.35 0.04 -4.05
N GLU A 15 17.37 0.21 -3.16
CA GLU A 15 15.99 0.58 -3.49
C GLU A 15 15.94 1.96 -4.16
N LYS A 16 16.04 2.00 -5.49
CA LYS A 16 15.61 3.15 -6.31
C LYS A 16 14.08 3.17 -6.32
N ASN A 17 13.50 4.36 -6.27
CA ASN A 17 12.05 4.56 -6.34
C ASN A 17 11.46 3.86 -7.58
N ILE A 18 10.72 2.76 -7.38
CA ILE A 18 9.96 2.09 -8.44
C ILE A 18 8.49 2.52 -8.31
N SER A 19 8.23 3.78 -8.63
CA SER A 19 6.87 4.28 -8.87
C SER A 19 6.58 4.22 -10.36
N TYR A 20 5.41 3.69 -10.72
CA TYR A 20 5.00 3.61 -12.12
C TYR A 20 4.40 4.95 -12.55
N ALA A 21 4.80 5.43 -13.74
CA ALA A 21 4.29 6.67 -14.30
C ALA A 21 2.95 6.44 -15.01
N ILE A 22 1.91 7.16 -14.61
CA ILE A 22 0.56 7.09 -15.16
C ILE A 22 0.20 8.43 -15.79
N GLN A 23 -0.18 8.40 -17.07
CA GLN A 23 -0.72 9.56 -17.76
C GLN A 23 -2.21 9.72 -17.42
N HIS A 24 -2.54 10.94 -16.97
CA HIS A 24 -3.90 11.43 -16.76
C HIS A 24 -4.11 12.74 -17.52
N GLN A 25 -5.35 13.21 -17.55
CA GLN A 25 -5.69 14.58 -17.94
C GLN A 25 -6.19 15.33 -16.71
N CYS A 26 -5.80 16.60 -16.58
CA CYS A 26 -6.31 17.45 -15.53
C CYS A 26 -7.82 17.64 -15.72
N PRO A 27 -8.67 17.34 -14.70
CA PRO A 27 -10.12 17.46 -14.83
C PRO A 27 -10.60 18.91 -15.01
N GLN A 28 -9.77 19.89 -14.65
CA GLN A 28 -10.13 21.31 -14.73
C GLN A 28 -9.78 21.93 -16.09
N CYS A 29 -8.59 21.67 -16.61
CA CYS A 29 -8.06 22.36 -17.79
C CYS A 29 -7.74 21.44 -18.99
N GLY A 30 -7.92 20.12 -18.84
CA GLY A 30 -7.61 19.14 -19.88
C GLY A 30 -6.11 18.91 -20.15
N ALA A 31 -5.22 19.66 -19.50
CA ALA A 31 -3.78 19.52 -19.70
C ALA A 31 -3.29 18.12 -19.30
N PRO A 32 -2.34 17.52 -20.04
CA PRO A 32 -1.78 16.23 -19.69
C PRO A 32 -0.98 16.33 -18.39
N VAL A 33 -1.16 15.37 -17.49
CA VAL A 33 -0.38 15.25 -16.26
C VAL A 33 0.14 13.82 -16.11
N THR A 34 1.37 13.67 -15.65
CA THR A 34 1.98 12.37 -15.37
C THR A 34 2.14 12.23 -13.86
N LEU A 35 1.49 11.24 -13.27
CA LEU A 35 1.43 11.02 -11.83
C LEU A 35 1.98 9.63 -11.49
N GLY A 36 2.51 9.46 -10.28
CA GLY A 36 2.84 8.12 -9.75
C GLY A 36 1.58 7.32 -9.45
N GLU A 37 1.66 5.99 -9.47
CA GLU A 37 0.53 5.09 -9.16
C GLU A 37 -0.06 5.29 -7.75
N GLU A 38 0.80 5.59 -6.78
CA GLU A 38 0.43 5.93 -5.40
C GLU A 38 -0.14 7.34 -5.24
N THR A 39 -0.14 8.16 -6.29
CA THR A 39 -0.67 9.53 -6.20
C THR A 39 -2.16 9.50 -5.85
N ARG A 40 -2.52 10.19 -4.78
CA ARG A 40 -3.88 10.44 -4.29
C ARG A 40 -4.22 11.92 -4.26
N PHE A 41 -3.23 12.80 -4.38
CA PHE A 41 -3.40 14.24 -4.39
C PHE A 41 -2.33 14.89 -5.26
N PHE A 42 -2.67 15.93 -6.02
CA PHE A 42 -1.69 16.67 -6.81
C PHE A 42 -2.14 18.11 -7.07
N VAL A 43 -1.19 18.95 -7.47
CA VAL A 43 -1.45 20.31 -7.95
C VAL A 43 -1.13 20.35 -9.44
N CYS A 44 -2.08 20.74 -10.27
CA CYS A 44 -1.84 20.85 -11.70
C CYS A 44 -0.84 21.97 -11.99
N GLU A 45 0.21 21.70 -12.75
CA GLU A 45 1.23 22.72 -13.08
C GLU A 45 0.70 23.84 -14.00
N PHE A 46 -0.35 23.55 -14.78
CA PHE A 46 -0.95 24.47 -15.74
C PHE A 46 -1.98 25.40 -15.08
N CYS A 47 -3.02 24.84 -14.47
CA CYS A 47 -4.12 25.63 -13.88
C CYS A 47 -3.98 25.87 -12.37
N ARG A 48 -2.97 25.27 -11.72
CA ARG A 48 -2.71 25.37 -10.26
C ARG A 48 -3.82 24.84 -9.35
N VAL A 49 -4.87 24.24 -9.91
CA VAL A 49 -5.93 23.61 -9.12
C VAL A 49 -5.42 22.35 -8.44
N ARG A 50 -5.73 22.26 -7.14
CA ARG A 50 -5.50 21.08 -6.30
C ARG A 50 -6.57 20.04 -6.58
N SER A 51 -6.17 18.79 -6.76
CA SER A 51 -7.09 17.69 -7.08
C SER A 51 -6.73 16.44 -6.29
N CYS A 52 -7.77 15.75 -5.84
CA CYS A 52 -7.70 14.48 -5.13
C CYS A 52 -8.14 13.36 -6.08
N ILE A 53 -7.51 12.20 -5.98
CA ILE A 53 -7.81 11.02 -6.76
C ILE A 53 -8.48 10.01 -5.84
N SER A 54 -9.75 9.69 -6.13
CA SER A 54 -10.48 8.60 -5.49
C SER A 54 -10.48 7.38 -6.38
N GLN A 55 -10.10 6.23 -5.81
CA GLN A 55 -10.18 4.95 -6.48
C GLN A 55 -11.35 4.13 -5.91
N LYS A 56 -12.17 3.55 -6.79
CA LYS A 56 -13.13 2.50 -6.43
C LYS A 56 -12.47 1.15 -6.69
N GLY A 57 -12.37 0.27 -5.70
CA GLY A 57 -11.67 -1.01 -5.88
C GLY A 57 -10.17 -0.78 -6.11
N PHE A 58 -9.63 -1.27 -7.22
CA PHE A 58 -8.21 -1.19 -7.56
C PHE A 58 -8.01 -0.39 -8.86
N PRO A 59 -6.91 0.36 -9.00
CA PRO A 59 -6.58 1.03 -10.25
C PRO A 59 -6.40 0.07 -11.41
N ARG A 60 -6.83 0.49 -12.59
CA ARG A 60 -6.69 -0.24 -13.84
C ARG A 60 -5.98 0.61 -14.87
N TYR A 61 -4.89 0.09 -15.38
CA TYR A 61 -4.05 0.77 -16.35
C TYR A 61 -3.82 -0.11 -17.57
N TYR A 62 -3.39 0.51 -18.66
CA TYR A 62 -2.90 -0.22 -19.81
C TYR A 62 -1.58 0.35 -20.32
N LEU A 63 -0.75 -0.52 -20.87
CA LEU A 63 0.46 -0.12 -21.59
C LEU A 63 0.07 0.30 -23.01
N PRO A 64 0.51 1.47 -23.49
CA PRO A 64 0.22 1.88 -24.86
C PRO A 64 0.95 0.98 -25.87
N CYS A 65 0.33 0.75 -27.03
CA CYS A 65 1.01 0.09 -28.13
C CYS A 65 2.19 0.93 -28.63
N SER A 66 3.20 0.25 -29.17
CA SER A 66 4.30 0.87 -29.89
C SER A 66 3.77 1.77 -31.01
N PRO A 67 4.34 2.96 -31.24
CA PRO A 67 4.03 3.77 -32.41
C PRO A 67 4.31 3.05 -33.74
N LYS A 68 5.13 1.99 -33.72
CA LYS A 68 5.44 1.14 -34.88
C LYS A 68 4.41 0.04 -35.12
N ALA A 69 3.46 -0.15 -34.22
CA ALA A 69 2.39 -1.12 -34.38
C ALA A 69 1.40 -0.64 -35.46
N PRO A 70 0.87 -1.52 -36.32
CA PRO A 70 -0.11 -1.14 -37.34
C PRO A 70 -1.39 -0.57 -36.70
N GLN A 71 -1.85 0.59 -37.17
CA GLN A 71 -3.01 1.29 -36.60
C GLN A 71 -4.36 0.63 -36.95
N ASP A 72 -4.38 -0.19 -38.01
CA ASP A 72 -5.54 -0.95 -38.50
C ASP A 72 -5.84 -2.19 -37.63
N ARG A 73 -4.88 -2.63 -36.81
CA ARG A 73 -5.02 -3.82 -35.95
C ARG A 73 -5.66 -3.43 -34.63
N GLN A 74 -6.75 -4.10 -34.26
CA GLN A 74 -7.27 -4.01 -32.90
C GLN A 74 -6.33 -4.74 -31.93
N PRO A 75 -5.78 -4.06 -30.91
CA PRO A 75 -4.99 -4.71 -29.88
C PRO A 75 -5.87 -5.56 -28.96
N ILE A 76 -5.29 -6.64 -28.47
CA ILE A 76 -5.82 -7.52 -27.44
C ILE A 76 -5.03 -7.24 -26.16
N TYR A 77 -5.72 -6.92 -25.09
CA TYR A 77 -5.16 -6.52 -23.82
C TYR A 77 -5.27 -7.65 -22.81
N LEU A 78 -4.12 -8.22 -22.43
CA LEU A 78 -4.04 -9.27 -21.42
C LEU A 78 -3.79 -8.68 -20.03
N PRO A 79 -4.56 -9.07 -19.01
CA PRO A 79 -4.43 -8.53 -17.66
C PRO A 79 -3.28 -9.15 -16.88
N TYR A 80 -2.58 -8.31 -16.12
CA TYR A 80 -1.55 -8.69 -15.16
C TYR A 80 -1.87 -8.04 -13.81
N TRP A 81 -1.93 -8.84 -12.74
CA TRP A 81 -1.98 -8.30 -11.39
C TRP A 81 -0.60 -7.83 -10.97
N ARG A 82 -0.51 -6.60 -10.47
CA ARG A 82 0.67 -6.12 -9.76
C ARG A 82 0.39 -6.05 -8.26
N PHE A 83 1.36 -6.51 -7.51
CA PHE A 83 1.46 -6.32 -6.07
C PHE A 83 2.80 -5.65 -5.76
N LYS A 84 2.74 -4.49 -5.11
CA LYS A 84 3.91 -3.82 -4.51
C LYS A 84 3.64 -3.63 -3.02
N GLY A 85 4.52 -4.09 -2.14
CA GLY A 85 4.36 -3.90 -0.70
C GLY A 85 5.38 -4.68 0.11
N VAL A 86 5.18 -4.70 1.43
CA VAL A 86 6.08 -5.36 2.37
C VAL A 86 5.37 -6.55 3.01
N ARG A 87 5.93 -7.74 2.78
CA ARG A 87 5.50 -8.97 3.46
C ARG A 87 6.26 -9.19 4.75
N TYR A 88 5.57 -9.23 5.87
CA TYR A 88 6.13 -9.58 7.16
C TYR A 88 5.99 -11.08 7.41
N ILE A 89 7.10 -11.81 7.37
CA ILE A 89 7.15 -13.24 7.63
C ILE A 89 7.49 -13.45 9.10
N CYS A 90 6.52 -13.92 9.88
CA CYS A 90 6.68 -14.25 11.29
C CYS A 90 7.05 -15.73 11.42
N SER A 91 8.18 -16.01 12.08
CA SER A 91 8.66 -17.35 12.36
C SER A 91 9.22 -17.42 13.79
N ALA A 92 9.59 -18.63 14.24
CA ALA A 92 10.14 -18.81 15.59
C ALA A 92 11.44 -18.03 15.83
N SER A 93 12.20 -17.69 14.77
CA SER A 93 13.43 -16.90 14.85
C SER A 93 13.18 -15.39 14.89
N GLY A 94 11.98 -14.93 14.57
CA GLY A 94 11.60 -13.51 14.58
C GLY A 94 10.73 -13.13 13.38
N ILE A 95 10.62 -11.83 13.15
CA ILE A 95 9.86 -11.28 12.02
C ILE A 95 10.85 -10.80 10.96
N THR A 96 10.75 -11.34 9.75
CA THR A 96 11.56 -10.94 8.60
C THR A 96 10.69 -10.20 7.59
N PRO A 97 10.87 -8.88 7.40
CA PRO A 97 10.21 -8.16 6.32
C PRO A 97 10.84 -8.50 4.97
N ARG A 98 10.02 -8.59 3.92
CA ARG A 98 10.44 -8.73 2.52
C ARG A 98 9.64 -7.78 1.64
N PHE A 99 10.32 -6.79 1.08
CA PHE A 99 9.75 -5.98 0.02
C PHE A 99 9.51 -6.84 -1.23
N THR A 100 8.34 -6.69 -1.84
CA THR A 100 7.93 -7.43 -3.03
C THR A 100 7.28 -6.46 -4.01
N ASP A 101 7.78 -6.39 -5.23
CA ASP A 101 7.12 -5.76 -6.38
C ASP A 101 7.11 -6.76 -7.52
N ILE A 102 5.94 -7.37 -7.75
CA ILE A 102 5.76 -8.41 -8.76
C ILE A 102 4.56 -8.09 -9.64
N SER A 103 4.61 -8.58 -10.88
CA SER A 103 3.46 -8.65 -11.77
C SER A 103 3.26 -10.07 -12.27
N THR A 104 2.01 -10.51 -12.35
CA THR A 104 1.66 -11.88 -12.75
C THR A 104 0.49 -11.87 -13.70
N LEU A 105 0.62 -12.61 -14.81
CA LEU A 105 -0.45 -12.82 -15.79
C LEU A 105 -1.70 -13.36 -15.08
N ALA A 106 -2.82 -12.67 -15.26
CA ALA A 106 -4.07 -12.95 -14.57
C ALA A 106 -5.03 -13.79 -15.43
N VAL A 107 -4.51 -14.66 -16.29
CA VAL A 107 -5.31 -15.53 -17.16
C VAL A 107 -4.72 -16.94 -17.14
N ALA A 108 -5.58 -17.96 -17.09
CA ALA A 108 -5.19 -19.36 -17.17
C ALA A 108 -5.03 -19.82 -18.64
N ASP A 109 -4.38 -20.96 -18.83
CA ASP A 109 -4.30 -21.69 -20.10
C ASP A 109 -3.78 -20.90 -21.30
N MET A 110 -3.04 -19.82 -21.02
CA MET A 110 -2.41 -18.99 -22.02
C MET A 110 -1.19 -19.70 -22.65
N PRO A 111 -0.96 -19.54 -23.96
CA PRO A 111 0.23 -20.07 -24.63
C PRO A 111 1.54 -19.69 -23.91
N PRO A 112 2.52 -20.61 -23.82
CA PRO A 112 3.75 -20.41 -23.05
C PRO A 112 4.62 -19.27 -23.60
N GLN A 113 4.41 -18.84 -24.84
CA GLN A 113 5.09 -17.67 -25.41
C GLN A 113 4.65 -16.33 -24.79
N ILE A 114 3.50 -16.28 -24.11
CA ILE A 114 3.04 -15.08 -23.40
C ILE A 114 3.84 -14.93 -22.11
N PRO A 115 4.50 -13.78 -21.88
CA PRO A 115 5.28 -13.59 -20.67
C PRO A 115 4.43 -13.70 -19.41
N PHE A 116 4.89 -14.48 -18.42
CA PHE A 116 4.19 -14.67 -17.15
C PHE A 116 4.16 -13.40 -16.27
N SER A 117 5.07 -12.45 -16.49
CA SER A 117 5.18 -11.19 -15.74
C SER A 117 5.44 -10.01 -16.69
N LEU A 118 5.20 -8.78 -16.23
CA LEU A 118 5.54 -7.57 -16.98
C LEU A 118 7.04 -7.26 -16.94
N GLY A 119 7.81 -7.87 -16.04
CA GLY A 119 9.23 -7.56 -15.88
C GLY A 119 9.47 -6.05 -15.67
N LEU A 120 10.49 -5.50 -16.31
CA LEU A 120 10.83 -4.07 -16.19
C LEU A 120 10.00 -3.15 -17.10
N ARG A 121 9.14 -3.70 -17.97
CA ARG A 121 8.48 -2.89 -19.01
C ARG A 121 7.52 -1.85 -18.43
N SER A 122 6.84 -2.20 -17.34
CA SER A 122 5.94 -1.32 -16.60
C SER A 122 6.66 -0.20 -15.85
N GLN A 123 7.98 -0.35 -15.63
CA GLN A 123 8.85 0.69 -15.05
C GLN A 123 9.42 1.63 -16.12
N ALA A 124 9.52 1.16 -17.36
CA ALA A 124 10.14 1.91 -18.46
C ALA A 124 9.15 2.75 -19.29
N MET A 125 7.84 2.59 -19.07
CA MET A 125 6.81 3.20 -19.89
C MET A 125 5.76 3.94 -19.07
N THR A 126 5.29 5.06 -19.60
CA THR A 126 4.11 5.74 -19.06
C THR A 126 2.86 4.96 -19.45
N MET A 127 2.15 4.45 -18.45
CA MET A 127 0.85 3.80 -18.65
C MET A 127 -0.28 4.81 -18.76
N LYS A 128 -1.44 4.35 -19.22
CA LYS A 128 -2.65 5.17 -19.35
C LYS A 128 -3.79 4.55 -18.56
N VAL A 129 -4.73 5.39 -18.13
CA VAL A 129 -6.00 4.93 -17.52
C VAL A 129 -6.92 4.39 -18.59
N ILE A 130 -7.71 3.37 -18.26
CA ILE A 130 -8.71 2.81 -19.17
C ILE A 130 -9.95 3.70 -19.14
N GLU A 131 -10.32 4.21 -20.32
CA GLU A 131 -11.49 5.06 -20.54
C GLU A 131 -12.58 4.31 -21.31
N PRO A 132 -13.86 4.74 -21.23
CA PRO A 132 -14.97 4.08 -21.90
C PRO A 132 -14.86 4.00 -23.42
N ASP A 133 -13.97 4.75 -24.05
CA ASP A 133 -13.71 4.78 -25.49
C ASP A 133 -12.36 4.16 -25.87
N THR A 134 -11.58 3.67 -24.89
CA THR A 134 -10.30 3.00 -25.14
C THR A 134 -10.52 1.83 -26.09
N LYS A 135 -9.81 1.86 -27.24
CA LYS A 135 -9.92 0.86 -28.31
C LYS A 135 -9.18 -0.42 -27.93
N GLY A 136 -9.70 -1.56 -28.36
CA GLY A 136 -9.10 -2.88 -28.16
C GLY A 136 -10.02 -3.83 -27.41
N LYS A 137 -9.65 -5.11 -27.41
CA LYS A 137 -10.35 -6.18 -26.69
C LYS A 137 -9.65 -6.41 -25.36
N PHE A 138 -10.36 -6.34 -24.25
CA PHE A 138 -9.79 -6.53 -22.91
C PHE A 138 -10.25 -7.85 -22.31
N PHE A 139 -9.30 -8.59 -21.75
CA PHE A 139 -9.58 -9.87 -21.12
C PHE A 139 -10.02 -9.73 -19.67
N ARG A 140 -10.91 -10.62 -19.24
CA ARG A 140 -11.28 -10.72 -17.84
C ARG A 140 -10.13 -11.30 -17.01
N PRO A 141 -9.72 -10.65 -15.91
CA PRO A 141 -8.73 -11.22 -15.00
C PRO A 141 -9.35 -12.31 -14.13
N LEU A 142 -8.59 -13.36 -13.87
CA LEU A 142 -8.81 -14.25 -12.72
C LEU A 142 -8.70 -13.47 -11.40
N PRO A 143 -9.37 -13.90 -10.32
CA PRO A 143 -9.24 -13.26 -9.02
C PRO A 143 -7.79 -13.18 -8.55
N SER A 144 -7.39 -12.01 -8.03
CA SER A 144 -6.04 -11.75 -7.52
C SER A 144 -5.58 -12.77 -6.48
N ALA A 145 -6.48 -13.14 -5.57
CA ALA A 145 -6.23 -14.14 -4.55
C ALA A 145 -5.85 -15.50 -5.15
N THR A 146 -6.31 -15.85 -6.35
CA THR A 146 -5.92 -17.10 -7.02
C THR A 146 -4.56 -16.97 -7.66
N VAL A 147 -4.30 -15.85 -8.35
CA VAL A 147 -3.08 -15.64 -9.15
C VAL A 147 -1.85 -15.40 -8.26
N LEU A 148 -2.03 -14.73 -7.14
CA LEU A 148 -0.94 -14.29 -6.27
C LEU A 148 -0.67 -15.24 -5.09
N LYS A 149 -1.57 -16.18 -4.80
CA LYS A 149 -1.33 -17.22 -3.78
C LYS A 149 -0.09 -18.06 -4.08
N ASP A 150 0.15 -18.40 -5.35
CA ASP A 150 1.25 -19.30 -5.74
C ASP A 150 2.54 -18.55 -6.11
N THR A 151 2.41 -17.35 -6.69
CA THR A 151 3.56 -16.61 -7.25
C THR A 151 4.40 -15.89 -6.20
N ILE A 152 3.82 -15.51 -5.05
CA ILE A 152 4.57 -14.81 -3.99
C ILE A 152 5.46 -15.80 -3.17
N PHE A 153 5.45 -17.10 -3.49
CA PHE A 153 6.03 -18.14 -2.64
C PHE A 153 7.09 -18.97 -3.37
N GLY A 154 8.24 -18.35 -3.64
CA GLY A 154 9.51 -19.08 -3.86
C GLY A 154 10.03 -19.81 -2.61
N LEU A 155 9.27 -19.82 -1.52
CA LEU A 155 9.52 -20.58 -0.31
C LEU A 155 8.44 -21.66 -0.24
N LYS A 156 8.84 -22.93 -0.15
CA LYS A 156 7.92 -24.00 0.25
C LYS A 156 7.12 -23.50 1.46
N PRO A 157 5.80 -23.67 1.51
CA PRO A 157 5.01 -23.30 2.67
C PRO A 157 5.58 -24.06 3.87
N ASP A 158 6.40 -23.40 4.67
CA ASP A 158 6.70 -23.86 6.01
C ASP A 158 5.43 -23.60 6.81
N GLU A 159 4.75 -24.68 7.19
CA GLU A 159 3.49 -24.69 7.95
C GLU A 159 3.60 -23.89 9.26
N ARG A 160 4.83 -23.57 9.70
CA ARG A 160 5.14 -22.84 10.94
C ARG A 160 5.36 -21.34 10.76
N THR A 161 5.01 -20.77 9.60
CA THR A 161 5.16 -19.33 9.33
C THR A 161 3.83 -18.62 9.16
N PHE A 162 3.70 -17.46 9.80
CA PHE A 162 2.57 -16.55 9.62
C PHE A 162 3.00 -15.34 8.78
N LYS A 163 2.11 -14.83 7.92
CA LYS A 163 2.44 -13.79 6.93
C LYS A 163 1.32 -12.75 6.89
N GLU A 164 1.72 -11.48 6.87
CA GLU A 164 0.83 -10.34 6.61
C GLU A 164 1.54 -9.37 5.68
N ASP A 165 0.77 -8.74 4.79
CA ASP A 165 1.24 -7.77 3.81
C ASP A 165 0.78 -6.37 4.23
N ILE A 166 1.70 -5.39 4.25
CA ILE A 166 1.43 -4.00 4.64
C ILE A 166 2.11 -3.05 3.64
N GLY A 167 1.54 -1.87 3.47
CA GLY A 167 1.95 -0.87 2.49
C GLY A 167 1.60 -1.25 1.06
N GLU A 168 0.56 -2.08 0.89
CA GLU A 168 0.27 -2.69 -0.39
C GLU A 168 -0.30 -1.69 -1.41
N THR A 169 0.22 -1.77 -2.62
CA THR A 169 -0.33 -1.16 -3.81
C THR A 169 -0.72 -2.28 -4.76
N PHE A 170 -2.01 -2.34 -5.05
CA PHE A 170 -2.61 -3.37 -5.86
C PHE A 170 -3.15 -2.77 -7.15
N SER A 171 -2.68 -3.20 -8.31
CA SER A 171 -3.15 -2.66 -9.59
C SER A 171 -3.33 -3.75 -10.65
N LEU A 172 -4.25 -3.49 -11.58
CA LEU A 172 -4.47 -4.34 -12.74
C LEU A 172 -3.91 -3.64 -13.97
N ILE A 173 -2.89 -4.25 -14.59
CA ILE A 173 -2.19 -3.67 -15.73
C ILE A 173 -2.46 -4.52 -16.96
N TYR A 174 -2.94 -3.88 -18.01
CA TYR A 174 -3.25 -4.52 -19.28
C TYR A 174 -2.10 -4.32 -20.28
N SER A 175 -1.48 -5.40 -20.74
CA SER A 175 -0.44 -5.36 -21.77
C SER A 175 -1.03 -5.64 -23.16
N PRO A 176 -0.73 -4.82 -24.18
CA PRO A 176 -1.23 -5.02 -25.53
C PRO A 176 -0.48 -6.13 -26.26
N PHE A 177 -1.22 -6.91 -27.04
CA PHE A 177 -0.73 -7.89 -27.99
C PHE A 177 -1.59 -7.82 -29.26
N TYR A 178 -1.07 -8.28 -30.38
CA TYR A 178 -1.88 -8.42 -31.59
C TYR A 178 -1.35 -9.55 -32.47
N ILE A 179 -2.19 -10.05 -33.37
CA ILE A 179 -1.83 -11.14 -34.28
C ILE A 179 -1.39 -10.54 -35.62
N ARG A 180 -0.31 -11.05 -36.21
CA ARG A 180 0.12 -10.77 -37.60
C ARG A 180 0.57 -12.06 -38.26
N GLN A 181 -0.02 -12.43 -39.39
CA GLN A 181 0.31 -13.67 -40.11
C GLN A 181 0.35 -14.90 -39.18
N GLN A 182 -0.70 -15.07 -38.35
CA GLN A 182 -0.83 -16.13 -37.32
C GLN A 182 0.21 -16.11 -36.18
N HIS A 183 1.08 -15.11 -36.12
CA HIS A 183 2.03 -14.94 -35.03
C HIS A 183 1.53 -13.91 -34.02
N LEU A 184 1.74 -14.17 -32.74
CA LEU A 184 1.48 -13.21 -31.67
C LEU A 184 2.65 -12.23 -31.57
N ILE A 185 2.32 -10.95 -31.63
CA ILE A 185 3.26 -9.85 -31.49
C ILE A 185 2.98 -9.14 -30.18
N ASP A 186 4.05 -8.87 -29.42
CA ASP A 186 3.99 -7.99 -28.27
C ASP A 186 3.75 -6.56 -28.74
N GLY A 187 2.60 -6.00 -28.38
CA GLY A 187 2.18 -4.66 -28.78
C GLY A 187 3.04 -3.56 -28.20
N VAL A 188 3.76 -3.82 -27.10
CA VAL A 188 4.68 -2.87 -26.47
C VAL A 188 5.97 -2.74 -27.27
N THR A 189 6.61 -3.87 -27.55
CA THR A 189 7.93 -3.91 -28.21
C THR A 189 7.83 -3.96 -29.73
N ASN A 190 6.64 -4.26 -30.28
CA ASN A 190 6.40 -4.54 -31.68
C ASN A 190 7.22 -5.74 -32.20
N GLN A 191 7.58 -6.67 -31.30
CA GLN A 191 8.39 -7.84 -31.61
C GLN A 191 7.53 -9.11 -31.59
N MET A 192 7.82 -9.99 -32.53
CA MET A 192 7.20 -11.31 -32.59
C MET A 192 7.64 -12.12 -31.38
N LEU A 193 6.68 -12.68 -30.64
CA LEU A 193 6.99 -13.60 -29.56
C LEU A 193 7.56 -14.90 -30.16
N PRO A 194 8.43 -15.61 -29.42
CA PRO A 194 8.99 -16.88 -29.89
C PRO A 194 7.88 -17.84 -30.31
N PRO A 195 8.08 -18.63 -31.37
CA PRO A 195 7.09 -19.59 -31.83
C PRO A 195 6.80 -20.59 -30.70
N GLY A 196 5.51 -20.85 -30.48
CA GLY A 196 5.03 -21.75 -29.45
C GLY A 196 3.78 -22.49 -29.93
N LYS A 197 2.80 -22.70 -29.04
CA LYS A 197 1.54 -23.32 -29.43
C LYS A 197 0.84 -22.45 -30.47
N GLU A 198 0.30 -23.04 -31.54
CA GLU A 198 -0.53 -22.32 -32.51
C GLU A 198 -1.66 -21.61 -31.76
N ILE A 199 -1.79 -20.32 -32.05
CA ILE A 199 -2.81 -19.49 -31.41
C ILE A 199 -3.97 -19.41 -32.37
N THR A 200 -5.05 -20.10 -32.05
CA THR A 200 -6.31 -19.90 -32.75
C THR A 200 -6.87 -18.52 -32.38
N PRO A 201 -7.39 -17.74 -33.35
CA PRO A 201 -8.00 -16.45 -33.09
C PRO A 201 -9.08 -16.51 -31.99
N ASP A 202 -9.79 -17.64 -31.92
CA ASP A 202 -10.90 -17.92 -31.02
C ASP A 202 -10.49 -17.88 -29.53
N ILE A 203 -9.23 -18.19 -29.18
CA ILE A 203 -8.73 -18.07 -27.80
C ILE A 203 -8.90 -16.64 -27.28
N PHE A 204 -8.87 -15.64 -28.18
CA PHE A 204 -9.03 -14.23 -27.84
C PHE A 204 -10.46 -13.69 -27.88
N ASP A 205 -11.42 -14.54 -28.21
CA ASP A 205 -12.84 -14.22 -28.17
C ASP A 205 -13.56 -14.81 -26.94
N LEU A 206 -12.87 -15.64 -26.15
CA LEU A 206 -13.37 -16.26 -24.93
C LEU A 206 -13.11 -15.32 -23.72
N ASP A 207 -14.17 -14.76 -23.15
CA ASP A 207 -14.21 -13.98 -21.89
C ASP A 207 -13.59 -12.56 -21.92
N GLN A 208 -14.15 -11.73 -22.81
CA GLN A 208 -13.87 -10.30 -22.84
C GLN A 208 -14.67 -9.53 -21.77
N VAL A 209 -14.09 -8.44 -21.30
CA VAL A 209 -14.72 -7.47 -20.41
C VAL A 209 -14.41 -6.06 -20.89
N ARG A 210 -15.29 -5.09 -20.63
CA ARG A 210 -14.88 -3.68 -20.67
C ARG A 210 -14.57 -3.22 -19.25
N PRO A 211 -13.31 -2.91 -18.91
CA PRO A 211 -12.97 -2.45 -17.58
C PRO A 211 -13.73 -1.16 -17.26
N GLY A 212 -14.43 -1.13 -16.13
CA GLY A 212 -15.17 0.07 -15.70
C GLY A 212 -14.23 1.20 -15.26
N VAL A 213 -14.70 2.44 -15.39
CA VAL A 213 -14.02 3.63 -14.86
C VAL A 213 -14.12 3.61 -13.33
N GLU A 214 -12.98 3.55 -12.68
CA GLU A 214 -12.89 3.43 -11.22
C GLU A 214 -12.09 4.56 -10.56
N THR A 215 -11.39 5.36 -11.36
CA THR A 215 -10.64 6.53 -10.91
C THR A 215 -11.48 7.78 -11.08
N HIS A 216 -11.65 8.56 -10.01
CA HIS A 216 -12.41 9.79 -9.99
C HIS A 216 -11.55 10.92 -9.47
N PHE A 217 -11.67 12.09 -10.09
CA PHE A 217 -11.04 13.30 -9.60
C PHE A 217 -12.03 14.13 -8.79
N ILE A 218 -11.57 14.68 -7.67
CA ILE A 218 -12.35 15.52 -6.78
C ILE A 218 -11.54 16.79 -6.52
N ALA A 219 -12.17 17.96 -6.56
CA ALA A 219 -11.49 19.21 -6.25
C ALA A 219 -10.92 19.18 -4.82
N GLY A 220 -9.68 19.62 -4.66
CA GLY A 220 -8.99 19.71 -3.36
C GLY A 220 -9.45 20.89 -2.51
N ILE A 221 -10.76 21.08 -2.38
CA ILE A 221 -11.40 22.18 -1.65
C ILE A 221 -12.14 21.60 -0.45
N CYS A 222 -11.97 22.22 0.71
CA CYS A 222 -12.61 21.80 1.94
C CYS A 222 -14.13 22.00 1.87
N PRO A 223 -14.95 20.92 1.98
CA PRO A 223 -16.41 21.06 1.99
C PRO A 223 -16.95 21.83 3.20
N GLY A 224 -16.17 21.96 4.27
CA GLY A 224 -16.60 22.64 5.50
C GLY A 224 -16.46 24.17 5.45
N CYS A 225 -15.45 24.71 4.76
CA CYS A 225 -15.16 26.14 4.78
C CYS A 225 -14.74 26.75 3.43
N GLY A 226 -14.63 25.96 2.36
CA GLY A 226 -14.25 26.44 1.03
C GLY A 226 -12.75 26.74 0.85
N ALA A 227 -11.93 26.64 1.90
CA ALA A 227 -10.49 26.79 1.77
C ALA A 227 -9.85 25.58 1.07
N ASP A 228 -8.65 25.79 0.50
CA ASP A 228 -7.86 24.72 -0.08
C ASP A 228 -7.48 23.64 0.94
N LEU A 229 -7.41 22.39 0.48
CA LEU A 229 -6.88 21.26 1.23
C LEU A 229 -5.39 21.07 0.95
N GLU A 230 -4.66 20.64 1.97
CA GLU A 230 -3.22 20.36 1.93
C GLU A 230 -2.94 18.87 2.11
N GLY A 231 -1.92 18.37 1.42
CA GLY A 231 -1.45 16.98 1.53
C GLY A 231 -0.25 16.71 0.64
N SER A 232 0.48 15.63 0.93
CA SER A 232 1.49 15.08 0.02
C SER A 232 0.84 14.36 -1.16
N GLY A 233 1.65 14.00 -2.16
CA GLY A 233 1.19 13.30 -3.36
C GLY A 233 0.40 12.02 -3.07
N ASP A 234 0.82 11.25 -2.07
CA ASP A 234 0.30 9.95 -1.66
C ASP A 234 -0.62 10.01 -0.41
N SER A 235 -0.97 11.21 0.04
CA SER A 235 -1.81 11.39 1.24
C SER A 235 -3.23 10.85 1.06
N LEU A 236 -3.62 9.95 1.96
CA LEU A 236 -4.99 9.43 2.14
C LEU A 236 -5.86 10.37 2.98
N ALA A 237 -5.25 11.23 3.79
CA ALA A 237 -5.93 12.27 4.56
C ALA A 237 -5.36 13.64 4.19
N LEU A 238 -6.25 14.57 3.88
CA LEU A 238 -5.95 15.93 3.51
C LEU A 238 -6.34 16.87 4.65
N VAL A 239 -5.49 17.85 4.91
CA VAL A 239 -5.59 18.78 6.02
C VAL A 239 -6.24 20.08 5.54
N CYS A 240 -7.25 20.55 6.27
CA CYS A 240 -7.73 21.92 6.16
C CYS A 240 -7.30 22.69 7.39
N ARG A 241 -6.32 23.61 7.23
CA ARG A 241 -5.83 24.45 8.32
C ARG A 241 -6.87 25.49 8.77
N ASN A 242 -7.71 25.98 7.85
CA ASN A 242 -8.68 27.04 8.13
C ASN A 242 -9.79 26.62 9.12
N CYS A 243 -10.28 25.39 9.03
CA CYS A 243 -11.33 24.89 9.93
C CYS A 243 -10.89 23.67 10.75
N HIS A 244 -9.57 23.45 10.85
CA HIS A 244 -8.93 22.37 11.59
C HIS A 244 -9.62 21.01 11.37
N SER A 245 -9.72 20.58 10.11
CA SER A 245 -10.41 19.33 9.76
C SER A 245 -9.63 18.48 8.77
N LEU A 246 -9.84 17.16 8.86
CA LEU A 246 -9.26 16.20 7.92
C LEU A 246 -10.33 15.63 6.99
N TRP A 247 -9.95 15.42 5.74
CA TRP A 247 -10.82 14.92 4.67
C TRP A 247 -10.13 13.81 3.89
N ARG A 248 -10.88 12.80 3.46
CA ARG A 248 -10.41 11.78 2.51
C ARG A 248 -11.31 11.70 1.32
N ALA A 249 -10.74 11.32 0.18
CA ALA A 249 -11.51 10.89 -0.97
C ALA A 249 -12.33 9.63 -0.63
N LYS A 250 -13.64 9.67 -0.92
CA LYS A 250 -14.55 8.52 -0.80
C LYS A 250 -15.56 8.56 -1.95
N GLY A 251 -15.33 7.70 -2.95
CA GLY A 251 -16.16 7.62 -4.14
C GLY A 251 -16.01 8.89 -5.00
N LYS A 252 -17.06 9.70 -5.07
CA LYS A 252 -17.04 10.98 -5.83
C LYS A 252 -17.02 12.21 -4.92
N THR A 253 -16.85 12.02 -3.61
CA THR A 253 -16.98 13.07 -2.60
C THR A 253 -15.83 13.02 -1.60
N LEU A 254 -15.63 14.12 -0.86
CA LEU A 254 -14.75 14.15 0.29
C LEU A 254 -15.53 13.80 1.56
N ALA A 255 -15.00 12.86 2.34
CA ALA A 255 -15.56 12.46 3.62
C ALA A 255 -14.68 12.97 4.76
N LYS A 256 -15.30 13.59 5.77
CA LYS A 256 -14.61 14.06 6.97
C LYS A 256 -14.04 12.87 7.76
N ILE A 257 -12.81 12.99 8.23
CA ILE A 257 -12.11 12.00 9.05
C ILE A 257 -12.12 12.49 10.50
N LYS A 258 -12.44 11.60 11.43
CA LYS A 258 -12.25 11.86 12.86
C LYS A 258 -10.77 11.70 13.19
N PHE A 259 -10.20 12.71 13.82
CA PHE A 259 -8.81 12.72 14.23
C PHE A 259 -8.68 13.39 15.59
N SER A 260 -7.51 13.22 16.19
CA SER A 260 -7.07 13.95 17.36
C SER A 260 -5.59 14.28 17.26
N THR A 261 -5.16 15.32 17.95
CA THR A 261 -3.76 15.76 18.03
C THR A 261 -3.37 15.85 19.50
N ALA A 262 -2.19 15.33 19.83
CA ALA A 262 -1.52 15.66 21.08
C ALA A 262 -0.84 17.04 20.92
N ALA A 263 -0.81 17.83 21.99
CA ALA A 263 -0.25 19.18 21.92
C ALA A 263 1.27 19.14 21.68
N PRO A 264 1.79 19.80 20.63
CA PRO A 264 3.23 19.96 20.44
C PRO A 264 3.81 20.90 21.51
N ALA A 265 5.08 20.69 21.87
CA ALA A 265 5.79 21.57 22.78
C ALA A 265 6.40 22.77 22.05
N HIS A 266 6.83 22.57 20.80
CA HIS A 266 7.48 23.58 19.96
C HIS A 266 6.88 23.60 18.54
N LYS A 267 7.04 24.71 17.81
CA LYS A 267 6.57 24.83 16.42
C LYS A 267 7.34 23.93 15.45
N GLU A 268 8.59 23.62 15.80
CA GLU A 268 9.49 22.78 15.04
C GLU A 268 9.22 21.28 15.26
N ASP A 269 8.34 20.93 16.20
CA ASP A 269 7.92 19.55 16.41
C ASP A 269 7.21 19.01 15.17
N ILE A 270 7.51 17.76 14.83
CA ILE A 270 6.91 17.06 13.70
C ILE A 270 5.78 16.18 14.21
N MET A 271 4.59 16.39 13.65
CA MET A 271 3.38 15.64 13.99
C MET A 271 3.32 14.35 13.18
N LEU A 272 3.51 13.21 13.85
CA LEU A 272 3.49 11.88 13.22
C LEU A 272 2.12 11.22 13.40
N PRO A 273 1.48 10.73 12.32
CA PRO A 273 0.17 10.10 12.43
C PRO A 273 0.24 8.63 12.82
N PHE A 274 -0.60 8.22 13.77
CA PHE A 274 -0.77 6.83 14.19
C PHE A 274 -2.24 6.44 14.22
N TRP A 275 -2.53 5.21 13.84
CA TRP A 275 -3.80 4.55 14.13
C TRP A 275 -3.74 4.01 15.56
N ARG A 276 -4.62 4.52 16.43
CA ARG A 276 -4.93 3.90 17.73
C ARG A 276 -6.17 3.04 17.59
N ILE A 277 -6.04 1.76 17.93
CA ILE A 277 -7.04 0.74 17.65
C ILE A 277 -7.38 0.00 18.95
N SER A 278 -8.66 0.02 19.32
CA SER A 278 -9.22 -0.96 20.27
C SER A 278 -9.79 -2.11 19.45
N ALA A 279 -9.42 -3.33 19.78
CA ALA A 279 -9.90 -4.51 19.07
C ALA A 279 -10.11 -5.66 20.03
N LYS A 280 -11.16 -6.43 19.79
CA LYS A 280 -11.31 -7.75 20.37
C LYS A 280 -10.48 -8.73 19.57
N VAL A 281 -9.60 -9.44 20.25
CA VAL A 281 -8.79 -10.52 19.68
C VAL A 281 -9.40 -11.85 20.13
N SER A 282 -9.50 -12.81 19.23
CA SER A 282 -10.03 -14.16 19.51
C SER A 282 -9.12 -15.18 18.83
N PRO A 283 -8.77 -16.32 19.47
CA PRO A 283 -9.27 -16.82 20.76
C PRO A 283 -8.55 -16.26 22.00
N MET A 284 -7.58 -15.35 21.83
CA MET A 284 -6.79 -14.82 22.94
C MET A 284 -7.46 -13.63 23.62
N THR A 285 -7.57 -13.66 24.94
CA THR A 285 -8.01 -12.49 25.72
C THR A 285 -6.86 -11.49 25.85
N LEU A 286 -7.07 -10.28 25.32
CA LEU A 286 -6.12 -9.18 25.36
C LEU A 286 -6.91 -7.88 25.43
N ASP A 287 -7.60 -7.68 26.56
CA ASP A 287 -8.57 -6.59 26.74
C ASP A 287 -7.98 -5.44 27.57
N SER A 288 -7.02 -5.74 28.45
CA SER A 288 -6.43 -4.78 29.39
C SER A 288 -4.92 -4.57 29.22
N HIS A 289 -4.41 -3.47 29.77
CA HIS A 289 -2.97 -3.24 29.93
C HIS A 289 -2.28 -4.40 30.66
N ALA A 290 -2.93 -4.92 31.70
CA ALA A 290 -2.39 -6.02 32.49
C ALA A 290 -2.23 -7.27 31.62
N ASP A 291 -3.19 -7.57 30.76
CA ASP A 291 -3.10 -8.70 29.81
C ASP A 291 -1.93 -8.53 28.86
N LEU A 292 -1.74 -7.34 28.28
CA LEU A 292 -0.60 -7.07 27.41
C LEU A 292 0.73 -7.26 28.15
N ALA A 293 0.84 -6.73 29.36
CA ALA A 293 2.06 -6.82 30.17
C ALA A 293 2.41 -8.28 30.51
N ARG A 294 1.42 -9.09 30.90
CA ARG A 294 1.58 -10.53 31.16
C ARG A 294 2.02 -11.27 29.90
N MET A 295 1.29 -11.08 28.80
CA MET A 295 1.49 -11.81 27.56
C MET A 295 2.79 -11.40 26.85
N ALA A 296 3.25 -10.16 27.03
CA ALA A 296 4.55 -9.71 26.57
C ALA A 296 5.71 -10.07 27.52
N ASN A 297 5.41 -10.65 28.69
CA ASN A 297 6.36 -10.98 29.75
C ASN A 297 7.25 -9.78 30.15
N LEU A 298 6.62 -8.62 30.39
CA LEU A 298 7.34 -7.41 30.76
C LEU A 298 7.94 -7.54 32.17
N PRO A 299 9.21 -7.12 32.40
CA PRO A 299 9.89 -7.26 33.69
C PRO A 299 9.46 -6.17 34.68
N LEU A 300 8.15 -6.08 34.97
CA LEU A 300 7.56 -5.08 35.87
C LEU A 300 6.42 -5.67 36.70
N ALA A 301 6.22 -5.14 37.91
CA ALA A 301 5.06 -5.48 38.73
C ALA A 301 3.81 -4.81 38.13
N ILE A 302 2.78 -5.60 37.82
CA ILE A 302 1.56 -5.12 37.18
C ILE A 302 0.66 -4.48 38.24
N PRO A 303 0.40 -3.16 38.17
CA PRO A 303 -0.49 -2.48 39.12
C PRO A 303 -1.95 -2.92 38.92
N ARG A 304 -2.75 -2.95 40.00
CA ARG A 304 -4.16 -3.36 39.92
C ARG A 304 -5.01 -2.49 38.99
N ASN A 305 -4.71 -1.19 38.90
CA ASN A 305 -5.44 -0.29 38.01
C ASN A 305 -5.24 -0.62 36.52
N TRP A 306 -4.26 -1.46 36.16
CA TRP A 306 -4.05 -1.89 34.77
C TRP A 306 -5.03 -2.97 34.32
N GLU A 307 -5.73 -3.64 35.25
CA GLU A 307 -6.76 -4.64 34.92
C GLU A 307 -7.99 -3.98 34.27
N GLU A 308 -8.28 -2.74 34.67
CA GLU A 308 -9.44 -1.97 34.18
C GLU A 308 -9.07 -1.02 33.03
N LYS A 309 -7.77 -0.81 32.79
CA LYS A 309 -7.29 0.04 31.70
C LYS A 309 -7.36 -0.72 30.37
N PRO A 310 -8.12 -0.23 29.37
CA PRO A 310 -8.21 -0.90 28.08
C PRO A 310 -6.86 -0.89 27.36
N VAL A 311 -6.55 -1.96 26.65
CA VAL A 311 -5.38 -1.98 25.77
C VAL A 311 -5.68 -1.34 24.42
N HIS A 312 -4.72 -0.60 23.91
CA HIS A 312 -4.75 -0.06 22.56
C HIS A 312 -3.59 -0.59 21.72
N PHE A 313 -3.87 -1.04 20.50
CA PHE A 313 -2.85 -1.31 19.50
C PHE A 313 -2.53 -0.02 18.74
N TRP A 314 -1.26 0.20 18.48
CA TRP A 314 -0.78 1.37 17.76
C TRP A 314 -0.08 0.97 16.48
N SER A 315 -0.40 1.67 15.41
CA SER A 315 0.21 1.46 14.09
C SER A 315 0.58 2.78 13.45
N PRO A 316 1.81 2.96 12.91
CA PRO A 316 2.11 4.13 12.09
C PRO A 316 1.08 4.22 10.95
N ALA A 317 0.48 5.39 10.78
CA ALA A 317 -0.40 5.67 9.64
C ALA A 317 0.38 6.20 8.44
N PHE A 318 1.69 6.02 8.46
CA PHE A 318 2.65 6.45 7.45
C PHE A 318 3.68 5.36 7.16
N LYS A 319 4.10 5.26 5.90
CA LYS A 319 5.14 4.33 5.44
C LYS A 319 6.49 4.73 6.01
N VAL A 320 7.25 3.73 6.45
CA VAL A 320 8.67 3.83 6.85
C VAL A 320 9.35 2.51 6.59
N ARG A 321 10.69 2.50 6.63
CA ARG A 321 11.48 1.27 6.47
C ARG A 321 10.94 0.13 7.35
N PRO A 322 10.81 -1.10 6.82
CA PRO A 322 10.09 -2.17 7.50
C PRO A 322 10.56 -2.49 8.93
N ASN A 323 11.87 -2.47 9.18
CA ASN A 323 12.41 -2.70 10.53
C ASN A 323 12.09 -1.56 11.50
N ILE A 324 12.02 -0.32 11.01
CA ILE A 324 11.58 0.83 11.80
C ILE A 324 10.08 0.70 12.09
N PHE A 325 9.29 0.31 11.08
CA PHE A 325 7.85 0.07 11.24
C PHE A 325 7.58 -0.94 12.36
N LEU A 326 8.21 -2.13 12.31
CA LEU A 326 8.09 -3.16 13.36
C LEU A 326 8.49 -2.67 14.75
N ARG A 327 9.59 -1.90 14.82
CA ARG A 327 10.03 -1.32 16.09
C ARG A 327 8.99 -0.34 16.64
N LEU A 328 8.42 0.52 15.80
CA LEU A 328 7.38 1.48 16.21
C LEU A 328 6.10 0.78 16.66
N LEU A 329 5.66 -0.26 15.93
CA LEU A 329 4.52 -1.09 16.34
C LEU A 329 4.68 -1.60 17.78
N GLY A 330 5.85 -2.20 18.06
CA GLY A 330 6.16 -2.75 19.37
C GLY A 330 6.32 -1.68 20.44
N GLN A 331 7.14 -0.65 20.20
CA GLN A 331 7.46 0.37 21.21
C GLN A 331 6.24 1.20 21.60
N ILE A 332 5.46 1.67 20.63
CA ILE A 332 4.30 2.54 20.92
C ILE A 332 3.16 1.72 21.52
N THR A 333 2.91 0.50 21.02
CA THR A 333 1.92 -0.39 21.64
C THR A 333 2.33 -0.77 23.06
N SER A 334 3.61 -1.01 23.35
CA SER A 334 4.02 -1.28 24.74
C SER A 334 3.97 -0.04 25.64
N ALA A 335 4.23 1.16 25.10
CA ALA A 335 4.21 2.40 25.86
C ALA A 335 2.79 2.83 26.26
N GLN A 336 1.77 2.42 25.49
CA GLN A 336 0.36 2.71 25.73
C GLN A 336 0.10 4.20 26.07
N LEU A 337 0.46 5.05 25.11
CA LEU A 337 0.44 6.50 25.29
C LEU A 337 -1.00 7.02 25.52
N GLU A 338 -1.18 7.82 26.56
CA GLU A 338 -2.45 8.49 26.89
C GLU A 338 -2.27 10.03 26.95
N PRO A 339 -1.81 10.69 25.86
CA PRO A 339 -1.61 12.13 25.87
C PRO A 339 -2.95 12.88 25.95
N ALA A 340 -2.93 14.13 26.40
CA ALA A 340 -4.07 15.02 26.26
C ALA A 340 -4.35 15.26 24.77
N LEU A 341 -5.58 15.02 24.34
CA LEU A 341 -5.99 15.08 22.94
C LEU A 341 -6.90 16.27 22.67
N SER A 342 -6.68 16.93 21.55
CA SER A 342 -7.55 17.99 21.01
C SER A 342 -7.92 17.71 19.55
N GLN A 343 -8.74 18.57 18.95
CA GLN A 343 -9.06 18.54 17.51
C GLN A 343 -8.50 19.76 16.78
N THR A 344 -7.40 20.32 17.30
CA THR A 344 -6.75 21.50 16.74
C THR A 344 -5.57 21.09 15.88
N ILE A 345 -5.48 21.69 14.69
CA ILE A 345 -4.33 21.54 13.80
C ILE A 345 -3.46 22.77 13.95
N GLU A 346 -2.40 22.63 14.73
CA GLU A 346 -1.39 23.67 14.94
C GLU A 346 -0.52 23.89 13.69
N ASP A 347 0.20 25.01 13.66
CA ASP A 347 1.12 25.36 12.58
C ASP A 347 2.47 24.60 12.67
N ASN A 348 2.38 23.27 12.69
CA ASN A 348 3.50 22.34 12.68
C ASN A 348 3.60 21.62 11.32
N LEU A 349 4.71 20.89 11.13
CA LEU A 349 4.85 19.95 10.02
C LEU A 349 4.13 18.64 10.36
N TYR A 350 3.22 18.21 9.49
CA TYR A 350 2.50 16.94 9.63
C TYR A 350 3.06 15.94 8.62
N GLN A 351 3.43 14.75 9.09
CA GLN A 351 3.74 13.64 8.19
C GLN A 351 2.45 13.14 7.52
N PRO A 352 2.54 12.74 6.25
CA PRO A 352 1.37 12.34 5.49
C PRO A 352 0.78 11.04 6.02
N VAL A 353 -0.53 10.93 5.94
CA VAL A 353 -1.24 9.68 6.20
C VAL A 353 -1.26 8.88 4.91
N ASN A 354 -0.34 7.95 4.71
CA ASN A 354 -0.24 7.14 3.49
C ASN A 354 -0.36 5.61 3.75
N LEU A 355 -0.70 5.21 4.99
CA LEU A 355 -1.17 3.86 5.33
C LEU A 355 -2.62 3.89 5.83
N PRO A 356 -3.54 3.13 5.24
CA PRO A 356 -4.95 3.14 5.60
C PRO A 356 -5.22 2.43 6.94
N ALA A 357 -6.34 2.78 7.56
CA ALA A 357 -6.81 2.15 8.80
C ALA A 357 -6.99 0.62 8.71
N SER A 358 -7.35 0.10 7.54
CA SER A 358 -7.47 -1.35 7.29
C SER A 358 -6.13 -2.06 7.50
N GLU A 359 -5.04 -1.47 7.03
CA GLU A 359 -3.69 -2.00 7.25
C GLU A 359 -3.25 -1.82 8.70
N GLY A 360 -3.61 -0.69 9.32
CA GLY A 360 -3.43 -0.51 10.77
C GLY A 360 -4.04 -1.66 11.58
N ILE A 361 -5.24 -2.13 11.22
CA ILE A 361 -5.89 -3.28 11.86
C ILE A 361 -5.14 -4.58 11.58
N GLN A 362 -4.68 -4.81 10.34
CA GLN A 362 -3.86 -5.98 9.98
C GLN A 362 -2.57 -6.06 10.81
N THR A 363 -1.97 -4.90 11.14
CA THR A 363 -0.74 -4.89 11.95
C THR A 363 -0.91 -5.46 13.36
N ILE A 364 -2.13 -5.59 13.89
CA ILE A 364 -2.37 -6.16 15.24
C ILE A 364 -1.74 -7.54 15.37
N ARG A 365 -1.91 -8.41 14.36
CA ARG A 365 -1.31 -9.76 14.38
C ARG A 365 0.23 -9.72 14.30
N ILE A 366 0.79 -8.76 13.56
CA ILE A 366 2.25 -8.55 13.48
C ILE A 366 2.78 -8.06 14.83
N THR A 367 2.08 -7.11 15.46
CA THR A 367 2.40 -6.59 16.80
C THR A 367 2.35 -7.69 17.84
N MET A 368 1.33 -8.57 17.78
CA MET A 368 1.25 -9.75 18.64
C MET A 368 2.45 -10.68 18.44
N ALA A 369 2.83 -10.98 17.19
CA ALA A 369 4.01 -11.79 16.88
C ALA A 369 5.32 -11.17 17.41
N ALA A 370 5.42 -9.84 17.40
CA ALA A 370 6.60 -9.11 17.85
C ALA A 370 6.71 -9.11 19.38
N LEU A 371 5.62 -8.76 20.06
CA LEU A 371 5.59 -8.50 21.49
C LEU A 371 5.37 -9.77 22.30
N LEU A 372 4.35 -10.56 21.98
CA LEU A 372 3.87 -11.61 22.88
C LEU A 372 4.84 -12.81 22.97
N LYS A 373 4.73 -13.55 24.07
CA LYS A 373 5.57 -14.68 24.43
C LYS A 373 4.70 -15.81 25.00
N PRO A 374 5.11 -17.08 24.85
CA PRO A 374 6.26 -17.55 24.08
C PRO A 374 5.99 -17.57 22.56
N ARG A 375 6.98 -17.18 21.75
CA ARG A 375 6.80 -16.93 20.30
C ARG A 375 6.19 -18.11 19.53
N LYS A 376 6.57 -19.35 19.89
CA LYS A 376 6.10 -20.55 19.19
C LYS A 376 4.58 -20.73 19.29
N GLU A 377 4.04 -20.59 20.50
CA GLU A 377 2.60 -20.72 20.76
C GLU A 377 1.82 -19.60 20.07
N ILE A 378 2.34 -18.37 20.12
CA ILE A 378 1.72 -17.24 19.42
C ILE A 378 1.62 -17.52 17.92
N LEU A 379 2.70 -18.00 17.28
CA LEU A 379 2.69 -18.30 15.85
C LEU A 379 1.68 -19.38 15.44
N GLU A 380 1.41 -20.36 16.31
CA GLU A 380 0.41 -21.40 16.06
C GLU A 380 -1.03 -20.86 16.14
N ILE A 381 -1.25 -19.81 16.92
CA ILE A 381 -2.57 -19.19 17.14
C ILE A 381 -2.86 -18.08 16.11
N LEU A 382 -1.84 -17.37 15.61
CA LEU A 382 -2.01 -16.24 14.69
C LEU A 382 -2.87 -16.55 13.44
N PRO A 383 -2.72 -17.69 12.73
CA PRO A 383 -3.55 -18.00 11.57
C PRO A 383 -5.04 -18.15 11.90
N LYS A 384 -5.37 -18.50 13.14
CA LYS A 384 -6.74 -18.67 13.65
C LYS A 384 -7.24 -17.41 14.36
N THR A 385 -6.41 -16.37 14.44
CA THR A 385 -6.71 -15.18 15.21
C THR A 385 -7.63 -14.26 14.44
N GLU A 386 -8.83 -14.03 14.97
CA GLU A 386 -9.76 -13.02 14.48
C GLU A 386 -9.56 -11.71 15.24
N VAL A 387 -9.45 -10.62 14.49
CA VAL A 387 -9.29 -9.27 15.03
C VAL A 387 -10.53 -8.47 14.65
N THR A 388 -11.36 -8.14 15.64
CA THR A 388 -12.57 -7.34 15.45
C THR A 388 -12.33 -5.94 16.01
N PRO A 389 -12.14 -4.92 15.15
CA PRO A 389 -11.93 -3.55 15.63
C PRO A 389 -13.21 -3.01 16.29
N GLN A 390 -13.07 -2.50 17.51
CA GLN A 390 -14.13 -1.80 18.25
C GLN A 390 -14.07 -0.30 18.01
N SER A 391 -12.87 0.26 17.96
CA SER A 391 -12.65 1.66 17.62
C SER A 391 -11.32 1.84 16.88
N VAL A 392 -11.30 2.78 15.94
CA VAL A 392 -10.09 3.16 15.19
C VAL A 392 -10.05 4.68 15.10
N SER A 393 -8.98 5.27 15.63
CA SER A 393 -8.80 6.73 15.67
C SER A 393 -7.46 7.11 15.08
N LEU A 394 -7.44 8.15 14.24
CA LEU A 394 -6.21 8.77 13.77
C LEU A 394 -5.71 9.76 14.81
N ILE A 395 -4.50 9.57 15.32
CA ILE A 395 -3.89 10.43 16.33
C ILE A 395 -2.56 10.94 15.82
N PHE A 396 -2.35 12.26 15.86
CA PHE A 396 -1.04 12.84 15.61
C PHE A 396 -0.29 13.04 16.92
N LEU A 397 0.91 12.48 17.00
CA LEU A 397 1.81 12.60 18.15
C LEU A 397 2.98 13.54 17.79
N PRO A 398 3.35 14.48 18.68
CA PRO A 398 4.50 15.36 18.45
C PRO A 398 5.81 14.62 18.67
N PHE A 399 6.75 14.81 17.74
CA PHE A 399 8.12 14.34 17.87
C PHE A 399 9.06 15.54 17.75
N GLN A 400 9.89 15.72 18.77
CA GLN A 400 10.89 16.78 18.83
C GLN A 400 11.96 16.57 17.77
N SER A 401 12.22 17.62 17.00
CA SER A 401 13.16 17.59 15.88
C SER A 401 14.58 17.93 16.35
N THR A 402 15.51 16.97 16.24
CA THR A 402 16.95 17.16 16.53
C THR A 402 17.77 17.25 15.23
N GLN A 403 19.10 17.30 15.28
CA GLN A 403 19.93 17.37 14.06
C GLN A 403 19.72 16.17 13.11
N HIS A 404 19.61 14.96 13.65
CA HIS A 404 19.56 13.73 12.84
C HIS A 404 18.29 12.91 13.04
N ASP A 405 17.66 13.02 14.21
CA ASP A 405 16.52 12.20 14.59
C ASP A 405 15.32 13.06 14.99
N ILE A 406 14.15 12.45 14.99
CA ILE A 406 12.96 12.98 15.63
C ILE A 406 12.60 12.06 16.80
N ILE A 407 12.29 12.62 17.97
CA ILE A 407 12.20 11.87 19.22
C ILE A 407 10.88 12.18 19.91
N HIS A 408 10.12 11.16 20.29
CA HIS A 408 8.96 11.35 21.15
C HIS A 408 9.44 11.71 22.56
N PRO A 409 9.00 12.85 23.14
CA PRO A 409 9.56 13.39 24.37
C PRO A 409 9.43 12.43 25.56
N ASP A 410 8.24 11.85 25.78
CA ASP A 410 7.98 11.03 26.97
C ASP A 410 8.52 9.60 26.88
N SER A 411 8.57 9.03 25.67
CA SER A 411 8.90 7.60 25.47
C SER A 411 10.32 7.39 24.95
N GLY A 412 11.02 8.45 24.55
CA GLY A 412 12.35 8.36 23.95
C GLY A 412 12.40 7.66 22.59
N ILE A 413 11.24 7.40 21.98
CA ILE A 413 11.17 6.71 20.69
C ILE A 413 11.75 7.63 19.61
N ALA A 414 12.93 7.27 19.10
CA ALA A 414 13.61 8.02 18.05
C ALA A 414 13.37 7.43 16.65
N ILE A 415 13.29 8.29 15.64
CA ILE A 415 13.27 7.93 14.22
C ILE A 415 14.28 8.80 13.49
N ASN A 416 15.14 8.19 12.67
CA ASN A 416 16.08 8.95 11.87
C ASN A 416 15.39 9.72 10.75
N LYS A 417 15.72 11.02 10.61
CA LYS A 417 15.11 11.90 9.60
C LYS A 417 15.32 11.42 8.17
N LYS A 418 16.50 10.87 7.84
CA LYS A 418 16.75 10.31 6.49
C LYS A 418 15.94 9.05 6.26
N ALA A 419 15.71 8.25 7.29
CA ALA A 419 14.91 7.05 7.17
C ALA A 419 13.41 7.36 6.96
N LEU A 420 12.93 8.47 7.52
CA LEU A 420 11.60 9.01 7.26
C LEU A 420 11.51 9.62 5.85
N ALA A 421 12.51 10.37 5.38
CA ALA A 421 12.49 10.94 4.03
C ALA A 421 12.62 9.90 2.90
N LEU A 422 13.21 8.74 3.17
CA LEU A 422 13.39 7.66 2.18
C LEU A 422 12.22 6.67 2.13
N SER A 423 11.16 6.90 2.89
CA SER A 423 9.97 6.03 2.93
C SER A 423 9.17 6.03 1.64
N ASP A 424 9.29 7.07 0.82
CA ASP A 424 8.57 7.21 -0.47
C ASP A 424 8.90 6.09 -1.47
N ASN A 425 9.95 5.30 -1.20
CA ASN A 425 10.35 4.18 -2.03
C ASN A 425 9.62 2.87 -1.71
N LEU A 426 8.80 2.82 -0.64
CA LEU A 426 8.17 1.60 -0.11
C LEU A 426 6.73 1.37 -0.58
#